data_AF-A0A3S9P8U0-F1
#
_entry.id   AF-A0A3S9P8U0-F1
#
_cell.length_a   1.000
_cell.length_b   1.000
_cell.length_c   1.000
_cell.angle_alpha   90.00
_cell.angle_beta   90.00
_cell.angle_gamma   90.00
#
_symmetry.space_group_name_H-M   'P 1'
#
loop_
_entity.id
_entity.type
_entity.pdbx_description
1 polymer ?
#
loop_
_entity_poly.entity_id
_entity_poly.type
_entity_poly.pdbx_seq_one_letter_code
_entity_poly.pdbx_strand_id
1 'polypeptide(L)'
;MFFSPYSIYSTLLLVHEGANGKTKEKLEQILYIKNKSIPKFIDNTEIAEVKIENSIWLDKKYKFDEKYKKTITAKYDVALETIDFENPNSAIAIINQWAAENTNQKINKLLSPNDIDSLNKAIFLNTVYFNGQWKKQFNNKNTTISTFFKNENENYKIDFLNTKEGLQYYANEELQFITKPYKDSGLSFCVILPLQLNGYKEIENKLSHQFIYKLLDNMTFETKKSYLYLR
;
A
#
# COMPACT_ATOMS: atom_id res chain seq x y z
N MET A 1 7.87 2.03 -8.11
CA MET A 1 6.95 2.79 -7.24
C MET A 1 6.24 1.79 -6.34
N PHE A 2 6.05 2.09 -5.05
CA PHE A 2 5.32 1.23 -4.11
C PHE A 2 4.45 2.11 -3.22
N PHE A 3 3.16 1.80 -3.14
CA PHE A 3 2.19 2.51 -2.29
C PHE A 3 0.97 1.61 -2.05
N SER A 4 0.17 1.95 -1.03
CA SER A 4 -1.10 1.28 -0.73
C SER A 4 -2.26 2.20 -1.15
N PRO A 5 -3.03 1.84 -2.20
CA PRO A 5 -4.21 2.61 -2.59
C PRO A 5 -5.23 2.71 -1.45
N TYR A 6 -5.41 1.63 -0.68
CA TYR A 6 -6.34 1.60 0.43
C TYR A 6 -5.96 2.58 1.54
N SER A 7 -4.69 2.68 1.88
CA SER A 7 -4.21 3.66 2.87
C SER A 7 -4.44 5.11 2.49
N ILE A 8 -4.15 5.43 1.23
CA ILE A 8 -4.38 6.79 0.72
C ILE A 8 -5.88 7.07 0.77
N TYR A 9 -6.69 6.08 0.36
CA TYR A 9 -8.14 6.16 0.39
C TYR A 9 -8.69 6.37 1.82
N SER A 10 -8.26 5.58 2.81
CA SER A 10 -8.70 5.69 4.20
C SER A 10 -8.32 7.05 4.81
N THR A 11 -7.11 7.54 4.52
CA THR A 11 -6.66 8.86 4.98
C THR A 11 -7.51 9.99 4.40
N LEU A 12 -7.83 9.91 3.11
CA LEU A 12 -8.67 10.91 2.45
C LEU A 12 -10.13 10.85 2.93
N LEU A 13 -10.62 9.69 3.39
CA LEU A 13 -11.92 9.60 4.06
C LEU A 13 -11.93 10.35 5.39
N LEU A 14 -10.84 10.31 6.17
CA LEU A 14 -10.73 11.12 7.39
C LEU A 14 -10.83 12.63 7.10
N VAL A 15 -10.20 13.07 6.00
CA VAL A 15 -10.31 14.46 5.52
C VAL A 15 -11.74 14.76 5.05
N HIS A 16 -12.39 13.83 4.34
CA HIS A 16 -13.77 13.98 3.86
C HIS A 16 -14.78 14.17 4.99
N GLU A 17 -14.64 13.43 6.10
CA GLU A 17 -15.56 13.52 7.25
C GLU A 17 -15.48 14.89 7.95
N GLY A 18 -14.35 15.59 7.84
CA GLY A 18 -14.15 16.94 8.36
C GLY A 18 -14.43 18.05 7.34
N ALA A 19 -14.59 17.70 6.06
CA ALA A 19 -14.80 18.66 4.99
C ALA A 19 -16.28 19.07 4.84
N ASN A 20 -16.51 20.28 4.33
CA ASN A 20 -17.83 20.79 3.97
C ASN A 20 -17.81 21.51 2.62
N GLY A 21 -19.00 21.78 2.06
CA GLY A 21 -19.19 22.51 0.81
C GLY A 21 -18.36 21.95 -0.36
N LYS A 22 -17.73 22.83 -1.12
CA LYS A 22 -16.95 22.47 -2.33
C LYS A 22 -15.81 21.48 -2.05
N THR A 23 -15.16 21.57 -0.89
CA THR A 23 -14.08 20.64 -0.51
C THR A 23 -14.61 19.23 -0.36
N LYS A 24 -15.76 19.07 0.31
CA LYS A 24 -16.42 17.78 0.47
C LYS A 24 -16.86 17.22 -0.86
N GLU A 25 -17.52 18.02 -1.70
CA GLU A 25 -17.97 17.60 -3.03
C GLU A 25 -16.80 17.12 -3.91
N LYS A 26 -15.65 17.78 -3.83
CA LYS A 26 -14.46 17.39 -4.58
C LYS A 26 -13.87 16.07 -4.09
N LEU A 27 -13.81 15.87 -2.78
CA LEU A 27 -13.37 14.60 -2.19
C LEU A 27 -14.33 13.46 -2.57
N GLU A 28 -15.64 13.69 -2.54
CA GLU A 28 -16.64 12.68 -2.94
C GLU A 28 -16.50 12.25 -4.40
N GLN A 29 -16.14 13.19 -5.28
CA GLN A 29 -15.85 12.92 -6.68
C GLN A 29 -14.58 12.07 -6.84
N ILE A 30 -13.48 12.44 -6.19
CA ILE A 30 -12.18 11.75 -6.31
C ILE A 30 -12.23 10.35 -5.68
N LEU A 31 -12.93 10.21 -4.56
CA LEU A 31 -13.06 8.95 -3.82
C LEU A 31 -14.17 8.05 -4.38
N TYR A 32 -14.91 8.50 -5.40
CA TYR A 32 -16.03 7.76 -6.01
C TYR A 32 -17.11 7.33 -5.00
N ILE A 33 -17.32 8.10 -3.92
CA ILE A 33 -18.27 7.80 -2.83
C ILE A 33 -19.59 8.57 -2.94
N LYS A 34 -19.74 9.44 -3.94
CA LYS A 34 -21.00 10.16 -4.15
C LYS A 34 -22.14 9.17 -4.37
N ASN A 35 -23.10 9.15 -3.44
CA ASN A 35 -24.24 8.22 -3.41
C ASN A 35 -23.87 6.73 -3.37
N LYS A 36 -22.67 6.39 -2.88
CA LYS A 36 -22.21 5.01 -2.73
C LYS A 36 -21.78 4.76 -1.30
N SER A 37 -21.99 3.53 -0.83
CA SER A 37 -21.41 3.08 0.44
C SER A 37 -19.90 3.04 0.32
N ILE A 38 -19.21 3.53 1.36
CA ILE A 38 -17.77 3.34 1.49
C ILE A 38 -17.49 1.83 1.51
N PRO A 39 -16.60 1.31 0.65
CA PRO A 39 -16.24 -0.09 0.67
C PRO A 39 -15.66 -0.44 2.04
N LYS A 40 -16.25 -1.42 2.74
CA LYS A 40 -15.60 -2.04 3.89
C LYS A 40 -14.41 -2.83 3.37
N PHE A 41 -13.21 -2.41 3.73
CA PHE A 41 -12.03 -3.22 3.47
C PHE A 41 -11.91 -4.32 4.52
N ILE A 42 -11.31 -5.42 4.09
CA ILE A 42 -11.26 -6.70 4.79
C ILE A 42 -10.63 -6.52 6.18
N ASP A 43 -11.38 -6.91 7.22
CA ASP A 43 -10.98 -7.00 8.64
C ASP A 43 -10.05 -8.19 8.94
N ASN A 44 -9.62 -8.95 7.93
CA ASN A 44 -8.83 -10.19 8.10
C ASN A 44 -7.33 -9.91 8.32
N THR A 45 -7.01 -9.05 9.28
CA THR A 45 -5.64 -8.72 9.70
C THR A 45 -5.06 -9.71 10.72
N GLU A 46 -5.80 -10.73 11.15
CA GLU A 46 -5.32 -11.63 12.20
C GLU A 46 -4.20 -12.60 11.76
N ILE A 47 -3.99 -12.83 10.45
CA ILE A 47 -3.16 -13.96 9.98
C ILE A 47 -1.97 -13.54 9.09
N ALA A 48 -2.08 -12.41 8.38
CA ALA A 48 -0.93 -11.68 7.87
C ALA A 48 -0.74 -10.45 8.75
N GLU A 49 0.50 -10.13 9.14
CA GLU A 49 0.80 -8.90 9.88
C GLU A 49 0.59 -7.70 8.93
N VAL A 50 -0.66 -7.31 8.76
CA VAL A 50 -1.09 -6.14 8.02
C VAL A 50 -1.51 -5.10 9.03
N LYS A 51 -0.67 -4.08 9.17
CA LYS A 51 -0.91 -2.96 10.06
C LYS A 51 -1.06 -1.71 9.22
N ILE A 52 -2.25 -1.13 9.24
CA ILE A 52 -2.61 0.08 8.49
C ILE A 52 -3.09 1.09 9.51
N GLU A 53 -2.22 2.05 9.80
CA GLU A 53 -2.44 2.99 10.89
C GLU A 53 -2.61 4.38 10.31
N ASN A 54 -3.71 5.02 10.67
CA ASN A 54 -3.95 6.42 10.35
C ASN A 54 -3.73 7.27 11.61
N SER A 55 -3.20 8.47 11.44
CA SER A 55 -3.17 9.46 12.53
C SER A 55 -3.47 10.86 12.03
N ILE A 56 -4.06 11.66 12.92
CA ILE A 56 -4.27 13.08 12.71
C ILE A 56 -3.54 13.83 13.84
N TRP A 57 -2.63 14.70 13.44
CA TRP A 57 -1.84 15.54 14.33
C TRP A 57 -2.31 16.98 14.19
N LEU A 58 -3.01 17.48 15.21
CA LEU A 58 -3.55 18.83 15.25
C LEU A 58 -2.63 19.76 16.03
N ASP A 59 -2.40 20.97 15.55
CA ASP A 59 -1.65 21.97 16.29
C ASP A 59 -2.30 22.25 17.66
N LYS A 60 -1.49 22.30 18.73
CA LYS A 60 -1.91 22.50 20.13
C LYS A 60 -2.82 23.73 20.34
N LYS A 61 -2.80 24.72 19.44
CA LYS A 61 -3.64 25.92 19.51
C LYS A 61 -5.10 25.66 19.12
N TYR A 62 -5.40 24.51 18.54
CA TYR A 62 -6.73 24.12 18.08
C TYR A 62 -7.26 22.95 18.90
N LYS A 63 -8.57 22.74 18.81
CA LYS A 63 -9.26 21.61 19.41
C LYS A 63 -10.04 20.88 18.33
N PHE A 64 -10.05 19.55 18.41
CA PHE A 64 -10.92 18.74 17.57
C PHE A 64 -12.39 19.08 17.87
N ASP A 65 -13.21 19.14 16.82
CA ASP A 65 -14.65 19.14 16.98
C ASP A 65 -15.10 17.76 17.52
N GLU A 66 -15.90 17.76 18.59
CA GLU A 66 -16.30 16.52 19.28
C GLU A 66 -17.16 15.62 18.40
N LYS A 67 -18.00 16.21 17.53
CA LYS A 67 -18.82 15.43 16.60
C LYS A 67 -17.94 14.78 15.52
N TYR A 68 -16.95 15.51 15.00
CA TYR A 68 -15.96 14.97 14.08
C TYR A 68 -15.18 13.82 14.72
N LYS A 69 -14.60 14.05 15.90
CA LYS A 69 -13.85 13.04 16.67
C LYS A 69 -14.68 11.76 16.86
N LYS A 70 -15.90 11.88 17.36
CA LYS A 70 -16.82 10.74 17.54
C LYS A 70 -17.14 10.03 16.22
N THR A 71 -17.25 10.76 15.12
CA THR A 71 -17.57 10.17 13.81
C THR A 71 -16.41 9.33 13.30
N ILE A 72 -15.19 9.86 13.35
CA ILE A 72 -14.03 9.16 12.78
C ILE A 72 -13.59 7.97 13.64
N THR A 73 -13.61 8.09 14.98
CA THR A 73 -13.21 6.98 15.86
C THR A 73 -14.24 5.84 15.89
N ALA A 74 -15.50 6.11 15.49
CA ALA A 74 -16.53 5.08 15.35
C ALA A 74 -16.46 4.33 14.01
N LYS A 75 -15.80 4.91 12.99
CA LYS A 75 -15.80 4.40 11.61
C LYS A 75 -14.43 3.89 11.15
N TYR A 76 -13.35 4.45 11.69
CA TYR A 76 -11.99 4.23 11.23
C TYR A 76 -11.07 3.97 12.42
N ASP A 77 -10.04 3.17 12.19
CA ASP A 77 -8.92 3.07 13.10
C ASP A 77 -7.98 4.27 12.87
N VAL A 78 -7.97 5.19 13.83
CA VAL A 78 -7.25 6.46 13.74
C VAL A 78 -6.80 6.96 15.11
N ALA A 79 -5.51 7.28 15.21
CA ALA A 79 -4.95 8.00 16.36
C ALA A 79 -5.18 9.51 16.21
N LEU A 80 -5.57 10.17 17.30
CA LEU A 80 -5.83 11.61 17.33
C LEU A 80 -4.92 12.26 18.35
N GLU A 81 -3.99 13.07 17.86
CA GLU A 81 -2.93 13.65 18.67
C GLU A 81 -2.89 15.16 18.52
N THR A 82 -2.42 15.82 19.58
CA THR A 82 -2.10 17.25 19.55
C THR A 82 -0.59 17.45 19.57
N ILE A 83 -0.08 18.34 18.75
CA ILE A 83 1.37 18.55 18.58
C ILE A 83 1.72 20.04 18.52
N ASP A 84 2.95 20.37 18.92
CA ASP A 84 3.45 21.74 18.88
C ASP A 84 4.24 22.01 17.59
N PHE A 85 3.58 22.54 16.55
CA PHE A 85 4.28 22.88 15.32
C PHE A 85 5.18 24.12 15.45
N GLU A 86 5.07 24.92 16.53
CA GLU A 86 6.05 25.98 16.80
C GLU A 86 7.45 25.41 17.09
N ASN A 87 7.53 24.14 17.47
CA ASN A 87 8.77 23.39 17.61
C ASN A 87 8.84 22.24 16.58
N PRO A 88 9.13 22.54 15.30
CA PRO A 88 9.03 21.56 14.21
C PRO A 88 9.99 20.38 14.39
N ASN A 89 11.19 20.59 14.95
CA ASN A 89 12.13 19.50 15.21
C ASN A 89 11.57 18.47 16.20
N SER A 90 10.94 18.96 17.30
CA SER A 90 10.28 18.08 18.27
C SER A 90 9.09 17.37 17.64
N ALA A 91 8.27 18.10 16.87
CA ALA A 91 7.11 17.54 16.19
C ALA A 91 7.50 16.42 15.19
N ILE A 92 8.54 16.63 14.39
CA ILE A 92 9.10 15.62 13.48
C ILE A 92 9.56 14.39 14.25
N ALA A 93 10.28 14.56 15.37
CA ALA A 93 10.78 13.44 16.15
C ALA A 93 9.64 12.58 16.70
N ILE A 94 8.59 13.20 17.26
CA ILE A 94 7.42 12.51 17.78
C ILE A 94 6.68 11.75 16.66
N ILE A 95 6.43 12.41 15.53
CA ILE A 95 5.73 11.79 14.40
C ILE A 95 6.54 10.61 13.81
N ASN A 96 7.85 10.77 13.66
CA ASN A 96 8.72 9.71 13.17
C ASN A 96 8.77 8.52 14.13
N GLN A 97 8.77 8.77 15.44
CA GLN A 97 8.69 7.72 16.44
C GLN A 97 7.36 6.94 16.32
N TRP A 98 6.23 7.65 16.22
CA TRP A 98 4.92 7.02 15.97
C TRP A 98 4.94 6.15 14.71
N ALA A 99 5.51 6.65 13.61
CA ALA A 99 5.63 5.89 12.37
C ALA A 99 6.51 4.64 12.53
N ALA A 100 7.61 4.75 13.27
CA ALA A 100 8.53 3.64 13.51
C ALA A 100 7.87 2.53 14.34
N GLU A 101 7.18 2.90 15.42
CA GLU A 101 6.45 1.96 16.28
C GLU A 101 5.32 1.26 15.52
N ASN A 102 4.62 1.98 14.64
CA ASN A 102 3.53 1.42 13.84
C ASN A 102 3.98 0.60 12.63
N THR A 103 5.28 0.56 12.35
CA THR A 103 5.83 -0.15 11.19
C THR A 103 6.92 -1.14 11.55
N ASN A 104 6.98 -1.61 12.80
CA ASN A 104 8.03 -2.51 13.28
C ASN A 104 9.44 -1.99 12.95
N GLN A 105 9.64 -0.67 13.15
CA GLN A 105 10.89 0.05 12.92
C GLN A 105 11.37 0.03 11.45
N LYS A 106 10.45 -0.17 10.49
CA LYS A 106 10.75 -0.13 9.05
C LYS A 106 10.66 1.28 8.47
N ILE A 107 9.80 2.15 9.02
CA ILE A 107 9.67 3.55 8.62
C ILE A 107 10.12 4.44 9.78
N ASN A 108 11.43 4.68 9.87
CA ASN A 108 12.03 5.48 10.96
C ASN A 108 12.12 6.98 10.64
N LYS A 109 11.93 7.34 9.37
CA LYS A 109 11.96 8.72 8.90
C LYS A 109 10.87 8.93 7.87
N LEU A 110 9.65 9.14 8.37
CA LEU A 110 8.48 9.50 7.58
C LEU A 110 8.55 10.98 7.15
N LEU A 111 8.93 11.85 8.08
CA LEU A 111 9.09 13.29 7.87
C LEU A 111 10.57 13.71 7.97
N SER A 112 10.93 14.65 7.11
CA SER A 112 12.20 15.35 7.05
C SER A 112 12.05 16.81 7.54
N PRO A 113 13.16 17.49 7.89
CA PRO A 113 13.12 18.88 8.38
C PRO A 113 12.38 19.90 7.53
N ASN A 114 12.17 19.63 6.23
CA ASN A 114 11.51 20.53 5.31
C ASN A 114 10.02 20.21 5.08
N ASP A 115 9.50 19.14 5.69
CA ASP A 115 8.13 18.68 5.44
C ASP A 115 7.09 19.40 6.31
N ILE A 116 7.53 20.00 7.43
CA ILE A 116 6.66 20.73 8.35
C ILE A 116 7.35 22.02 8.84
N ASP A 117 6.57 23.06 9.05
CA ASP A 117 6.95 24.33 9.64
C ASP A 117 5.93 24.78 10.69
N SER A 118 6.15 25.97 11.27
CA SER A 118 5.28 26.53 12.31
C SER A 118 3.92 27.01 11.82
N LEU A 119 3.68 27.00 10.51
CA LEU A 119 2.40 27.36 9.91
C LEU A 119 1.47 26.15 9.76
N ASN A 120 1.98 24.91 9.84
CA ASN A 120 1.17 23.69 9.86
C ASN A 120 0.06 23.77 10.93
N LYS A 121 -1.16 23.38 10.55
CA LYS A 121 -2.35 23.36 11.44
C LYS A 121 -2.81 21.96 11.76
N ALA A 122 -2.77 21.08 10.77
CA ALA A 122 -3.07 19.68 10.93
C ALA A 122 -2.24 18.88 9.93
N ILE A 123 -1.87 17.66 10.30
CA ILE A 123 -1.25 16.69 9.39
C ILE A 123 -2.03 15.38 9.51
N PHE A 124 -2.38 14.83 8.35
CA PHE A 124 -3.01 13.53 8.22
C PHE A 124 -1.95 12.56 7.71
N LEU A 125 -1.66 11.53 8.49
CA LEU A 125 -0.62 10.56 8.19
C LEU A 125 -1.20 9.17 8.11
N ASN A 126 -0.54 8.37 7.30
CA ASN A 126 -0.80 6.96 7.22
C ASN A 126 0.51 6.18 7.12
N THR A 127 0.53 5.03 7.76
CA THR A 127 1.59 4.03 7.57
C THR A 127 0.99 2.68 7.23
N VAL A 128 1.72 1.93 6.40
CA VAL A 128 1.40 0.54 6.07
C VAL A 128 2.59 -0.32 6.35
N TYR A 129 2.37 -1.34 7.16
CA TYR A 129 3.27 -2.46 7.31
C TYR A 129 2.56 -3.72 6.83
N PHE A 130 3.23 -4.45 5.96
CA PHE A 130 2.75 -5.72 5.44
C PHE A 130 3.85 -6.75 5.58
N ASN A 131 3.59 -7.80 6.36
CA ASN A 131 4.46 -8.96 6.49
C ASN A 131 3.62 -10.24 6.39
N GLY A 132 3.62 -10.81 5.20
CA GLY A 132 2.87 -12.03 4.88
C GLY A 132 3.80 -13.22 4.64
N GLN A 133 3.44 -14.38 5.20
CA GLN A 133 4.11 -15.64 4.88
C GLN A 133 3.52 -16.24 3.61
N TRP A 134 4.35 -16.76 2.70
CA TRP A 134 3.86 -17.49 1.54
C TRP A 134 3.11 -18.76 1.96
N LYS A 135 1.97 -19.07 1.32
CA LYS A 135 1.25 -20.34 1.55
C LYS A 135 2.14 -21.55 1.26
N LYS A 136 2.91 -21.47 0.19
CA LYS A 136 4.02 -22.39 -0.12
C LYS A 136 5.31 -21.60 -0.19
N GLN A 137 6.18 -21.83 0.78
CA GLN A 137 7.44 -21.10 0.91
C GLN A 137 8.46 -21.50 -0.16
N PHE A 138 9.31 -20.55 -0.53
CA PHE A 138 10.48 -20.84 -1.34
C PHE A 138 11.50 -21.61 -0.51
N ASN A 139 12.10 -22.65 -1.09
CA ASN A 139 13.22 -23.33 -0.45
C ASN A 139 14.51 -22.57 -0.77
N ASN A 140 15.19 -22.04 0.24
CA ASN A 140 16.42 -21.28 0.07
C ASN A 140 17.53 -22.05 -0.68
N LYS A 141 17.53 -23.39 -0.61
CA LYS A 141 18.48 -24.23 -1.36
C LYS A 141 18.26 -24.20 -2.88
N ASN A 142 17.06 -23.79 -3.32
CA ASN A 142 16.72 -23.65 -4.74
C ASN A 142 16.99 -22.23 -5.26
N THR A 143 17.33 -21.28 -4.39
CA THR A 143 17.70 -19.92 -4.80
C THR A 143 18.96 -19.99 -5.63
N THR A 144 18.93 -19.38 -6.81
CA THR A 144 20.05 -19.41 -7.77
C THR A 144 20.35 -18.01 -8.28
N ILE A 145 21.65 -17.69 -8.37
CA ILE A 145 22.10 -16.46 -8.99
C ILE A 145 21.81 -16.51 -10.50
N SER A 146 21.13 -15.49 -11.02
CA SER A 146 20.91 -15.30 -12.45
C SER A 146 21.00 -13.81 -12.82
N THR A 147 20.95 -13.53 -14.12
CA THR A 147 20.98 -12.15 -14.62
C THR A 147 19.57 -11.56 -14.62
N PHE A 148 19.38 -10.42 -13.93
CA PHE A 148 18.22 -9.55 -14.07
C PHE A 148 18.53 -8.46 -15.08
N PHE A 149 17.71 -8.36 -16.12
CA PHE A 149 17.84 -7.36 -17.17
C PHE A 149 16.93 -6.18 -16.83
N LYS A 150 17.52 -5.06 -16.39
CA LYS A 150 16.77 -3.81 -16.14
C LYS A 150 16.38 -3.15 -17.46
N ASN A 151 17.29 -3.19 -18.43
CA ASN A 151 17.10 -2.80 -19.83
C ASN A 151 18.19 -3.46 -20.70
N GLU A 152 18.30 -3.06 -21.97
CA GLU A 152 19.27 -3.62 -22.94
C GLU A 152 20.73 -3.43 -22.51
N ASN A 153 21.03 -2.36 -21.76
CA ASN A 153 22.39 -1.96 -21.41
C ASN A 153 22.74 -2.21 -19.93
N GLU A 154 21.74 -2.30 -19.05
CA GLU A 154 21.92 -2.47 -17.61
C GLU A 154 21.39 -3.83 -17.15
N ASN A 155 22.28 -4.64 -16.60
CA ASN A 155 21.95 -5.93 -16.02
C ASN A 155 22.71 -6.18 -14.71
N TYR A 156 22.15 -7.05 -13.87
CA TYR A 156 22.67 -7.34 -12.53
C TYR A 156 22.63 -8.84 -12.27
N LYS A 157 23.67 -9.38 -11.63
CA LYS A 157 23.63 -10.73 -11.06
C LYS A 157 22.94 -10.66 -9.70
N ILE A 158 21.83 -11.38 -9.56
CA ILE A 158 20.99 -11.35 -8.36
C ILE A 158 20.50 -12.76 -8.02
N ASP A 159 20.12 -12.94 -6.77
CA ASP A 159 19.47 -14.16 -6.29
C ASP A 159 18.00 -14.22 -6.73
N PHE A 160 17.65 -15.23 -7.52
CA PHE A 160 16.26 -15.52 -7.86
C PHE A 160 15.72 -16.64 -6.97
N LEU A 161 14.61 -16.35 -6.29
CA LEU A 161 13.83 -17.35 -5.58
C LEU A 161 13.19 -18.29 -6.60
N ASN A 162 13.31 -19.61 -6.38
CA ASN A 162 12.87 -20.62 -7.34
C ASN A 162 11.91 -21.61 -6.69
N THR A 163 10.80 -21.88 -7.37
CA THR A 163 9.79 -22.84 -6.93
C THR A 163 9.11 -23.47 -8.14
N LYS A 164 8.64 -24.71 -7.97
CA LYS A 164 7.70 -25.37 -8.88
C LYS A 164 6.44 -25.69 -8.09
N GLU A 165 5.34 -25.06 -8.44
CA GLU A 165 4.08 -25.20 -7.72
C GLU A 165 2.86 -24.93 -8.61
N GLY A 166 1.70 -25.41 -8.17
CA GLY A 166 0.42 -25.04 -8.75
C GLY A 166 0.02 -23.64 -8.29
N LEU A 167 -0.25 -22.75 -9.24
CA LEU A 167 -0.64 -21.37 -9.00
C LEU A 167 -1.66 -20.91 -10.05
N GLN A 168 -2.40 -19.84 -9.75
CA GLN A 168 -3.23 -19.21 -10.78
C GLN A 168 -2.32 -18.49 -11.76
N TYR A 169 -2.48 -18.84 -13.04
CA TYR A 169 -1.65 -18.39 -14.14
C TYR A 169 -2.52 -17.91 -15.29
N TYR A 170 -2.07 -16.86 -15.95
CA TYR A 170 -2.59 -16.43 -17.23
C TYR A 170 -1.42 -15.97 -18.11
N ALA A 171 -1.52 -16.19 -19.41
CA ALA A 171 -0.59 -15.60 -20.36
C ALA A 171 -1.28 -15.37 -21.70
N ASN A 172 -0.78 -14.36 -22.42
CA ASN A 172 -1.12 -14.10 -23.81
C ASN A 172 0.16 -13.68 -24.56
N GLU A 173 -0.01 -13.14 -25.76
CA GLU A 173 1.11 -12.69 -26.61
C GLU A 173 1.86 -11.47 -26.05
N GLU A 174 1.33 -10.79 -25.03
CA GLU A 174 1.92 -9.57 -24.47
C GLU A 174 2.58 -9.78 -23.10
N LEU A 175 2.00 -10.63 -22.24
CA LEU A 175 2.39 -10.75 -20.84
C LEU A 175 2.13 -12.14 -20.25
N GLN A 176 2.76 -12.37 -19.09
CA GLN A 176 2.40 -13.41 -18.14
C GLN A 176 1.84 -12.76 -16.88
N PHE A 177 0.88 -13.43 -16.25
CA PHE A 177 0.27 -13.00 -15.01
C PHE A 177 0.22 -14.18 -14.05
N ILE A 178 0.71 -13.98 -12.83
CA ILE A 178 0.67 -14.99 -11.77
C ILE A 178 0.13 -14.40 -10.48
N THR A 179 -0.50 -15.27 -9.67
CA THR A 179 -0.76 -14.95 -8.27
C THR A 179 -0.11 -15.98 -7.37
N LYS A 180 0.55 -15.50 -6.32
CA LYS A 180 1.13 -16.34 -5.27
C LYS A 180 0.41 -16.05 -3.95
N PRO A 181 -0.33 -17.02 -3.39
CA PRO A 181 -1.11 -16.79 -2.18
C PRO A 181 -0.21 -16.69 -0.95
N TYR A 182 -0.58 -15.78 -0.05
CA TYR A 182 -0.10 -15.79 1.33
C TYR A 182 -0.86 -16.84 2.15
N LYS A 183 -0.19 -17.34 3.19
CA LYS A 183 -0.71 -18.38 4.08
C LYS A 183 -1.88 -17.80 4.87
N ASP A 184 -3.02 -18.48 4.79
CA ASP A 184 -4.19 -18.31 5.66
C ASP A 184 -4.75 -16.86 5.76
N SER A 185 -4.44 -15.97 4.80
CA SER A 185 -4.85 -14.54 4.87
C SER A 185 -5.91 -14.13 3.84
N GLY A 186 -6.21 -14.97 2.85
CA GLY A 186 -7.02 -14.58 1.70
C GLY A 186 -6.35 -13.56 0.77
N LEU A 187 -5.10 -13.16 1.04
CA LEU A 187 -4.31 -12.24 0.22
C LEU A 187 -3.40 -13.01 -0.75
N SER A 188 -3.13 -12.41 -1.91
CA SER A 188 -2.18 -12.93 -2.89
C SER A 188 -1.28 -11.83 -3.42
N PHE A 189 -0.03 -12.17 -3.68
CA PHE A 189 0.90 -11.32 -4.43
C PHE A 189 0.73 -11.59 -5.92
N CYS A 190 0.44 -10.54 -6.69
CA CYS A 190 0.22 -10.65 -8.13
C CYS A 190 1.43 -10.08 -8.89
N VAL A 191 1.87 -10.77 -9.94
CA VAL A 191 2.95 -10.30 -10.81
C VAL A 191 2.45 -10.27 -12.24
N ILE A 192 2.50 -9.09 -12.86
CA ILE A 192 2.33 -8.90 -14.30
C ILE A 192 3.72 -8.76 -14.89
N LEU A 193 4.11 -9.68 -15.76
CA LEU A 193 5.41 -9.72 -16.42
C LEU A 193 5.23 -9.57 -17.93
N PRO A 194 5.55 -8.42 -18.53
CA PRO A 194 5.57 -8.27 -19.98
C PRO A 194 6.56 -9.25 -20.63
N LEU A 195 6.22 -9.78 -21.80
CA LEU A 195 7.10 -10.68 -22.55
C LEU A 195 8.28 -9.95 -23.21
N GLN A 196 8.09 -8.68 -23.56
CA GLN A 196 9.12 -7.84 -24.15
C GLN A 196 9.96 -7.16 -23.06
N LEU A 197 11.28 -7.13 -23.25
CA LEU A 197 12.18 -6.34 -22.40
C LEU A 197 11.78 -4.86 -22.48
N ASN A 198 11.66 -4.20 -21.33
CA ASN A 198 11.12 -2.85 -21.19
C ASN A 198 9.63 -2.66 -21.53
N GLY A 199 8.89 -3.73 -21.85
CA GLY A 199 7.45 -3.68 -22.19
C GLY A 199 6.51 -3.28 -21.04
N TYR A 200 7.05 -2.93 -19.87
CA TYR A 200 6.25 -2.59 -18.70
C TYR A 200 5.53 -1.25 -18.85
N LYS A 201 6.07 -0.31 -19.65
CA LYS A 201 5.45 1.00 -19.88
C LYS A 201 4.13 0.88 -20.65
N GLU A 202 4.10 0.02 -21.65
CA GLU A 202 2.90 -0.28 -22.45
C GLU A 202 1.82 -0.91 -21.57
N ILE A 203 2.22 -1.81 -20.67
CA ILE A 203 1.31 -2.40 -19.67
C ILE A 203 0.84 -1.34 -18.67
N GLU A 204 1.72 -0.49 -18.15
CA GLU A 204 1.38 0.61 -17.22
C GLU A 204 0.31 1.54 -17.82
N ASN A 205 0.42 1.90 -19.10
CA ASN A 205 -0.56 2.74 -19.80
C ASN A 205 -1.92 2.05 -19.99
N LYS A 206 -1.98 0.72 -19.95
CA LYS A 206 -3.22 -0.08 -20.05
C LYS A 206 -3.85 -0.36 -18.68
N LEU A 207 -3.14 -0.10 -17.57
CA LEU A 207 -3.63 -0.42 -16.23
C LEU A 207 -4.94 0.31 -15.94
N SER A 208 -5.98 -0.49 -15.68
CA SER A 208 -7.30 -0.04 -15.31
C SER A 208 -7.99 -1.11 -14.47
N HIS A 209 -9.06 -0.74 -13.76
CA HIS A 209 -9.90 -1.72 -13.05
C HIS A 209 -10.34 -2.86 -13.98
N GLN A 210 -10.79 -2.53 -15.20
CA GLN A 210 -11.24 -3.53 -16.18
C GLN A 210 -10.10 -4.43 -16.65
N PHE A 211 -8.92 -3.87 -16.88
CA PHE A 211 -7.75 -4.65 -17.27
C PHE A 211 -7.36 -5.67 -16.20
N ILE A 212 -7.23 -5.23 -14.95
CA ILE A 212 -6.90 -6.12 -13.81
C ILE A 212 -7.99 -7.18 -13.62
N TYR A 213 -9.26 -6.79 -13.68
CA TYR A 213 -10.38 -7.74 -13.56
C TYR A 213 -10.32 -8.82 -14.63
N LYS A 214 -10.09 -8.45 -15.90
CA LYS A 214 -9.93 -9.42 -16.99
C LYS A 214 -8.76 -10.35 -16.77
N LEU A 215 -7.63 -9.87 -16.27
CA LEU A 215 -6.49 -10.74 -15.95
C LEU A 215 -6.86 -11.77 -14.89
N LEU A 216 -7.56 -11.35 -13.83
CA LEU A 216 -7.99 -12.22 -12.73
C LEU A 216 -9.02 -13.26 -13.20
N ASP A 217 -9.99 -12.85 -14.02
CA ASP A 217 -11.11 -13.67 -14.48
C ASP A 217 -10.66 -14.79 -15.46
N ASN A 218 -9.59 -14.53 -16.23
CA ASN A 218 -9.08 -15.49 -17.22
C ASN A 218 -7.95 -16.39 -16.68
N MET A 219 -7.63 -16.33 -15.39
CA MET A 219 -6.61 -17.22 -14.83
C MET A 219 -7.08 -18.66 -14.78
N THR A 220 -6.16 -19.58 -15.01
CA THR A 220 -6.37 -21.01 -14.76
C THR A 220 -5.32 -21.54 -13.80
N PHE A 221 -5.66 -22.61 -13.09
CA PHE A 221 -4.73 -23.24 -12.17
C PHE A 221 -3.74 -24.13 -12.93
N GLU A 222 -2.46 -23.76 -12.89
CA GLU A 222 -1.40 -24.47 -13.61
C GLU A 222 -0.18 -24.72 -12.73
N THR A 223 0.50 -25.86 -12.93
CA THR A 223 1.80 -26.10 -12.31
C THR A 223 2.89 -25.42 -13.12
N LYS A 224 3.47 -24.34 -12.60
CA LYS A 224 4.57 -23.60 -13.24
C LYS A 224 5.84 -23.66 -12.40
N LYS A 225 6.98 -23.59 -13.09
CA LYS A 225 8.24 -23.22 -12.47
C LYS A 225 8.37 -21.71 -12.58
N SER A 226 8.56 -21.03 -11.45
CA SER A 226 8.66 -19.57 -11.40
C SER A 226 9.98 -19.15 -10.76
N TYR A 227 10.56 -18.10 -11.32
CA TYR A 227 11.75 -17.42 -10.82
C TYR A 227 11.32 -16.02 -10.40
N LEU A 228 11.40 -15.72 -9.11
CA LEU A 228 10.94 -14.46 -8.56
C LEU A 228 12.11 -13.72 -7.92
N TYR A 229 12.23 -12.44 -8.23
CA TYR A 229 13.08 -11.51 -7.52
C TYR A 229 12.21 -10.51 -6.77
N LEU A 230 12.43 -10.39 -5.46
CA LEU A 230 11.79 -9.41 -4.58
C LEU A 230 12.92 -8.60 -3.93
N ARG A 231 12.79 -7.27 -3.92
CA ARG A 231 13.73 -6.34 -3.29
C ARG A 231 13.07 -5.69 -2.09
#